data_AF-A0A2N2HYT6-F1
#
_entry.id   AF-A0A2N2HYT6-F1
#
_cell.length_a   1.000
_cell.length_b   1.000
_cell.length_c   1.000
_cell.angle_alpha   90.00
_cell.angle_beta   90.00
_cell.angle_gamma   90.00
#
_symmetry.space_group_name_H-M   'P 1'
#
loop_
_entity.id
_entity.type
_entity.pdbx_description
1 polymer ?
#
loop_
_entity_poly.entity_id
_entity_poly.type
_entity_poly.pdbx_seq_one_letter_code
_entity_poly.pdbx_strand_id
1 'polypeptide(L)'
;MIEDWIERYFSEEQIPEVLDILSEYGTESWHREEERVNRDVIIISRGSMEKLKATVTLARNDYRDVLIGEEIDPWVISELNKYKT
;
A
#
# COMPACT_ATOMS: atom_id res chain seq x y z
N MET A 1 4.53 9.18 -7.77
CA MET A 1 3.09 9.40 -7.51
C MET A 1 2.47 8.05 -7.14
N ILE A 2 1.27 7.98 -6.54
CA ILE A 2 0.71 6.67 -6.11
C ILE A 2 0.37 5.78 -7.32
N GLU A 3 0.02 6.40 -8.44
CA GLU A 3 -0.27 5.79 -9.74
C GLU A 3 0.90 4.96 -10.24
N ASP A 4 2.14 5.48 -10.12
CA ASP A 4 3.36 4.75 -10.52
C ASP A 4 3.52 3.44 -9.74
N TRP A 5 3.03 3.38 -8.49
CA TRP A 5 3.09 2.16 -7.69
C TRP A 5 1.99 1.18 -8.10
N ILE A 6 0.79 1.67 -8.38
CA ILE A 6 -0.33 0.83 -8.84
C ILE A 6 0.03 0.14 -10.15
N GLU A 7 0.50 0.89 -11.14
CA GLU A 7 0.86 0.39 -12.48
C GLU A 7 1.99 -0.65 -12.48
N ARG A 8 2.82 -0.68 -11.41
CA ARG A 8 3.89 -1.69 -11.26
C ARG A 8 3.38 -3.06 -10.83
N TYR A 9 2.26 -3.11 -10.12
CA TYR A 9 1.80 -4.30 -9.43
C TYR A 9 0.47 -4.84 -9.97
N PHE A 10 -0.33 -4.00 -10.60
CA PHE A 10 -1.68 -4.34 -11.04
C PHE A 10 -1.86 -4.03 -12.53
N SER A 11 -2.72 -4.80 -13.21
CA SER A 11 -3.07 -4.53 -14.61
C SER A 11 -4.02 -3.34 -14.72
N GLU A 12 -4.08 -2.72 -15.90
CA GLU A 12 -4.96 -1.56 -16.17
C GLU A 12 -6.43 -1.84 -15.81
N GLU A 13 -6.90 -3.07 -16.04
CA GLU A 13 -8.27 -3.47 -15.72
C GLU A 13 -8.55 -3.53 -14.21
N GLN A 14 -7.51 -3.71 -13.40
CA GLN A 14 -7.63 -3.79 -11.94
C GLN A 14 -7.52 -2.40 -11.27
N ILE A 15 -6.94 -1.41 -11.94
CA ILE A 15 -6.68 -0.07 -11.38
C ILE A 15 -7.92 0.55 -10.73
N PRO A 16 -9.12 0.53 -11.35
CA PRO A 16 -10.30 1.12 -10.73
C PRO A 16 -10.65 0.47 -9.37
N GLU A 17 -10.56 -0.86 -9.26
CA GLU A 17 -10.83 -1.57 -8.00
C GLU A 17 -9.73 -1.33 -6.97
N VAL A 18 -8.46 -1.25 -7.39
CA VAL A 18 -7.33 -0.92 -6.51
C VAL A 18 -7.52 0.45 -5.88
N LEU A 19 -7.89 1.46 -6.68
CA LEU A 19 -8.13 2.82 -6.20
C LEU A 19 -9.31 2.87 -5.22
N ASP A 20 -10.40 2.14 -5.51
CA ASP A 20 -11.56 2.04 -4.62
C ASP A 20 -11.15 1.47 -3.25
N ILE A 21 -10.38 0.38 -3.23
CA ILE A 21 -9.88 -0.24 -1.99
C ILE A 21 -8.96 0.69 -1.22
N LEU A 22 -8.02 1.37 -1.89
CA LEU A 22 -7.09 2.29 -1.24
C LEU A 22 -7.81 3.50 -0.63
N SER A 23 -8.94 3.92 -1.22
CA SER A 23 -9.75 5.03 -0.72
C SER A 23 -10.43 4.73 0.62
N GLU A 24 -10.45 3.48 1.08
CA GLU A 24 -10.97 3.12 2.41
C GLU A 24 -10.05 3.59 3.56
N TYR A 25 -8.76 3.84 3.30
CA TYR A 25 -7.81 4.39 4.25
C TYR A 25 -7.70 5.92 4.12
N GLY A 26 -7.33 6.62 5.20
CA GLY A 26 -7.28 8.11 5.22
C GLY A 26 -8.61 8.79 5.58
N THR A 27 -9.70 8.04 5.74
CA THR A 27 -11.05 8.57 6.04
C THR A 27 -11.29 8.95 7.51
N GLU A 28 -10.52 8.40 8.44
CA GLU A 28 -10.66 8.62 9.88
C GLU A 28 -9.67 9.66 10.40
N SER A 29 -10.08 10.43 11.42
CA SER A 29 -9.26 11.52 11.99
C SER A 29 -7.91 11.10 12.59
N TRP A 30 -7.76 9.81 12.89
CA TRP A 30 -6.52 9.22 13.41
C TRP A 30 -5.68 8.50 12.35
N HIS A 31 -6.19 8.30 11.13
CA HIS A 31 -5.37 7.81 10.04
C HIS A 31 -4.29 8.85 9.73
N ARG A 32 -3.06 8.37 9.57
CA ARG A 32 -1.89 9.20 9.29
C ARG A 32 -1.16 8.66 8.07
N GLU A 33 -0.34 9.52 7.50
CA GLU A 33 0.65 9.13 6.48
C GLU A 33 0.04 8.41 5.27
N GLU A 34 -1.14 8.87 4.83
CA GLU A 34 -1.95 8.24 3.77
C GLU A 34 -1.14 7.82 2.55
N GLU A 35 -0.33 8.71 1.99
CA GLU A 35 0.50 8.39 0.83
C GLU A 35 1.52 7.27 1.11
N ARG A 36 2.17 7.28 2.28
CA ARG A 36 3.14 6.24 2.67
C ARG A 36 2.45 4.90 2.90
N VAL A 37 1.33 4.92 3.60
CA VAL A 37 0.54 3.72 3.89
C VAL A 37 0.03 3.12 2.59
N ASN A 38 -0.60 3.90 1.71
CA ASN A 38 -1.12 3.40 0.45
C ASN A 38 -0.02 2.81 -0.45
N ARG A 39 1.16 3.45 -0.50
CA ARG A 39 2.32 2.88 -1.19
C ARG A 39 2.72 1.52 -0.62
N ASP A 40 2.83 1.41 0.70
CA ASP A 40 3.30 0.17 1.34
C ASP A 40 2.25 -0.94 1.27
N VAL A 41 0.95 -0.61 1.33
CA VAL A 41 -0.15 -1.55 1.05
C VAL A 41 0.00 -2.13 -0.35
N ILE A 42 0.27 -1.31 -1.37
CA ILE A 42 0.51 -1.79 -2.74
C ILE A 42 1.73 -2.74 -2.78
N ILE A 43 2.87 -2.34 -2.22
CA ILE A 43 4.11 -3.14 -2.24
C ILE A 43 3.91 -4.48 -1.53
N ILE A 44 3.28 -4.48 -0.35
CA ILE A 44 3.00 -5.68 0.46
C ILE A 44 2.02 -6.60 -0.26
N SER A 45 1.05 -6.04 -0.99
CA SER A 45 0.06 -6.82 -1.74
C SER A 45 0.67 -7.65 -2.86
N ARG A 46 1.80 -7.20 -3.45
CA ARG A 46 2.49 -7.84 -4.57
C ARG A 46 1.55 -8.18 -5.73
N GLY A 47 0.61 -7.28 -6.05
CA GLY A 47 -0.36 -7.43 -7.13
C GLY A 47 -1.56 -8.34 -6.80
N SER A 48 -1.68 -8.83 -5.56
CA SER A 48 -2.82 -9.64 -5.12
C SER A 48 -3.93 -8.75 -4.56
N MET A 49 -5.11 -8.78 -5.20
CA MET A 49 -6.30 -8.05 -4.73
C MET A 49 -6.74 -8.48 -3.33
N GLU A 50 -6.60 -9.77 -3.01
CA GLU A 50 -6.92 -10.29 -1.67
C GLU A 50 -5.98 -9.70 -0.60
N LYS A 51 -4.67 -9.71 -0.88
CA LYS A 51 -3.68 -9.12 0.04
C LYS A 51 -3.83 -7.61 0.15
N LEU A 52 -4.17 -6.92 -0.94
CA LEU A 52 -4.46 -5.49 -0.93
C LEU A 52 -5.58 -5.18 0.08
N LYS A 53 -6.73 -5.85 -0.04
CA LYS A 53 -7.87 -5.71 0.88
C LYS A 53 -7.49 -6.02 2.33
N ALA A 54 -6.77 -7.12 2.55
CA ALA A 54 -6.31 -7.51 3.88
C ALA A 54 -5.35 -6.48 4.50
N THR A 55 -4.45 -5.91 3.70
CA THR A 55 -3.45 -4.94 4.18
C THR A 55 -4.07 -3.56 4.43
N VAL A 56 -5.05 -3.13 3.62
CA VAL A 56 -5.87 -1.94 3.94
C VAL A 56 -6.64 -2.15 5.25
N THR A 57 -7.22 -3.32 5.45
CA THR A 57 -7.91 -3.66 6.71
C THR A 57 -6.95 -3.58 7.90
N LEU A 58 -5.72 -4.06 7.75
CA LEU A 58 -4.68 -3.93 8.77
C LEU A 58 -4.37 -2.45 9.05
N ALA A 59 -4.15 -1.65 8.00
CA ALA A 59 -3.85 -0.22 8.13
C ALA A 59 -4.94 0.57 8.86
N ARG A 60 -6.22 0.26 8.57
CA ARG A 60 -7.37 0.90 9.21
C ARG A 60 -7.45 0.63 10.71
N ASN A 61 -6.93 -0.52 11.17
CA ASN A 61 -6.84 -0.84 12.59
C ASN A 61 -5.63 -0.15 13.23
N ASP A 62 -4.44 -0.31 12.64
CA ASP A 62 -3.22 0.39 13.03
C ASP A 62 -2.27 0.51 11.83
N TYR A 63 -2.09 1.72 11.32
CA TYR A 63 -1.25 1.97 10.15
C TYR A 63 0.23 1.63 10.37
N ARG A 64 0.68 1.58 11.64
CA ARG A 64 2.06 1.24 11.98
C ARG A 64 2.36 -0.23 11.71
N ASP A 65 1.35 -1.10 11.71
CA ASP A 65 1.52 -2.51 11.34
C ASP A 65 1.80 -2.69 9.84
N VAL A 66 1.45 -1.70 9.03
CA VAL A 66 1.88 -1.64 7.62
C VAL A 66 3.26 -1.03 7.50
N LEU A 67 3.51 0.13 8.14
CA LEU A 67 4.77 0.87 8.01
C LEU A 67 5.97 0.15 8.64
N ILE A 68 5.77 -0.74 9.61
CA ILE A 68 6.86 -1.55 10.16
C ILE A 68 7.55 -2.39 9.08
N GLY A 69 6.86 -2.71 7.97
CA GLY A 69 7.42 -3.39 6.82
C GLY A 69 8.65 -2.68 6.23
N GLU A 70 8.73 -1.35 6.33
CA GLU A 70 9.91 -0.57 5.91
C GLU A 70 11.20 -0.96 6.65
N GLU A 71 11.08 -1.58 7.83
CA GLU A 71 12.21 -1.97 8.69
C GLU A 71 12.40 -3.49 8.77
N ILE A 72 11.34 -4.29 8.56
CA ILE A 72 11.37 -5.74 8.82
C ILE A 72 11.06 -6.63 7.62
N ASP A 73 10.41 -6.14 6.56
CA ASP A 73 10.12 -6.94 5.37
C ASP A 73 11.20 -6.70 4.29
N PRO A 74 12.06 -7.70 3.98
CA PRO A 74 13.10 -7.54 2.97
C PRO A 74 12.59 -7.13 1.59
N TRP A 75 11.35 -7.49 1.25
CA TRP A 75 10.73 -7.09 -0.02
C TRP A 75 10.40 -5.60 -0.03
N VAL A 76 9.74 -5.11 1.02
CA VAL A 76 9.40 -3.69 1.15
C VAL A 76 10.68 -2.86 1.15
N ILE A 77 11.68 -3.25 1.95
CA ILE A 77 12.99 -2.59 1.99
C ILE A 77 13.64 -2.55 0.59
N SER A 78 13.64 -3.68 -0.12
CA SER A 78 14.23 -3.77 -1.46
C SER A 78 13.52 -2.85 -2.46
N GLU A 79 12.19 -2.86 -2.48
CA GLU A 79 11.39 -2.02 -3.38
C GLU A 79 11.59 -0.53 -3.09
N LEU A 80 11.58 -0.12 -1.82
CA LEU A 80 11.83 1.26 -1.45
C LEU A 80 13.25 1.70 -1.83
N ASN A 81 14.26 0.86 -1.62
CA ASN A 81 15.64 1.18 -1.99
C ASN A 81 15.84 1.28 -3.50
N LYS A 82 15.11 0.48 -4.30
CA LYS A 82 15.18 0.51 -5.77
C LYS A 82 14.76 1.86 -6.35
N TYR A 83 13.88 2.58 -5.66
CA TYR A 83 13.33 3.87 -6.10
C TYR A 83 13.63 5.02 -5.14
N LYS A 84 14.59 4.85 -4.22
CA LYS A 84 15.24 5.97 -3.51
C LYS A 84 16.08 6.74 -4.51
N THR A 85 15.55 7.84 -5.04
CA THR A 85 16.35 8.92 -5.64
C THR A 85 17.14 9.67 -4.59
#